data_AF-B8CN33-F1
#
_entry.id   AF-B8CN33-F1
#
_cell.length_a   1.000
_cell.length_b   1.000
_cell.length_c   1.000
_cell.angle_alpha   90.00
_cell.angle_beta   90.00
_cell.angle_gamma   90.00
#
_symmetry.space_group_name_H-M   'P 1'
#
loop_
_entity.id
_entity.type
_entity.pdbx_description
1 polymer ?
#
loop_
_entity_poly.entity_id
_entity_poly.type
_entity_poly.pdbx_seq_one_letter_code
_entity_poly.pdbx_strand_id
1 'polypeptide(L)'
;MKVLVCGTNYGATYIRALATQPQNLSLAAILSTGSQRSKQYAAQLQVPHFTQIEQIPAGTVDIACIAVAGEGGQQLAVQCLNRGIHVLCEHPVGEEVVRYALELATKNGCRFHVNAHFADLGAPQAFYQAIATASQQAPCMHFDLNVNLRTLYSGLDLLGRALGSLSNIGLVPATQIDKTKGLFETLQLTGPEFSVSLLCQNFASQHDDGSATLLNHRVSATFPHGNLLLCETAGPVFWFPSPVSMSAETWQSYLPVQVEPSNQYQLMQQRDIANISALNKLVTSISEPNAIIEQQPDYLIGLAKLWEQTLAVLQRE
;
A
#
# COMPACT_ATOMS: atom_id res chain seq x y z
N MET A 1 12.19 19.00 0.61
CA MET A 1 10.73 19.23 0.58
C MET A 1 10.19 19.32 2.00
N LYS A 2 9.38 20.33 2.28
CA LYS A 2 8.73 20.62 3.55
C LYS A 2 7.41 19.86 3.62
N VAL A 3 7.27 18.97 4.61
CA VAL A 3 6.15 18.03 4.72
C VAL A 3 5.24 18.42 5.87
N LEU A 4 3.96 18.60 5.58
CA LEU A 4 2.88 18.69 6.55
C LEU A 4 2.35 17.28 6.82
N VAL A 5 2.22 16.89 8.09
CA VAL A 5 1.48 15.66 8.45
C VAL A 5 0.12 16.01 9.01
N CYS A 6 -0.93 15.53 8.35
CA CYS A 6 -2.32 15.68 8.75
C CYS A 6 -2.78 14.42 9.49
N GLY A 7 -3.16 14.57 10.77
CA GLY A 7 -3.53 13.47 11.65
C GLY A 7 -2.36 12.91 12.46
N THR A 8 -2.63 12.42 13.67
CA THR A 8 -1.58 11.91 14.59
C THR A 8 -1.87 10.51 15.14
N ASN A 9 -2.89 9.82 14.61
CA ASN A 9 -3.06 8.38 14.80
C ASN A 9 -2.03 7.66 13.93
N TYR A 10 -2.43 7.23 12.72
CA TYR A 10 -1.50 6.64 11.76
C TYR A 10 -0.38 7.61 11.35
N GLY A 11 -0.67 8.92 11.29
CA GLY A 11 0.30 9.97 11.00
C GLY A 11 1.51 10.01 11.95
N ALA A 12 1.42 9.42 13.15
CA ALA A 12 2.58 9.26 14.03
C ALA A 12 3.73 8.47 13.37
N THR A 13 3.42 7.55 12.45
CA THR A 13 4.44 6.80 11.70
C THR A 13 5.20 7.69 10.72
N TYR A 14 4.51 8.59 10.00
CA TYR A 14 5.13 9.60 9.15
C TYR A 14 5.95 10.61 9.95
N ILE A 15 5.41 11.08 11.09
CA ILE A 15 6.12 12.00 11.99
C ILE A 15 7.43 11.36 12.47
N ARG A 16 7.39 10.10 12.93
CA ARG A 16 8.58 9.36 13.36
C ARG A 16 9.57 9.17 12.21
N ALA A 17 9.10 8.76 11.04
CA ALA A 17 9.95 8.56 9.87
C ALA A 17 10.67 9.86 9.46
N LEU A 18 9.95 10.98 9.38
CA LEU A 18 10.52 12.29 9.06
C LEU A 18 11.47 12.82 10.14
N ALA A 19 11.26 12.46 11.41
CA ALA A 19 12.13 12.87 12.50
C ALA A 19 13.45 12.07 12.55
N THR A 20 13.44 10.81 12.09
CA THR A 20 14.58 9.89 12.24
C THR A 20 15.36 9.69 10.93
N GLN A 21 14.69 9.75 9.78
CA GLN A 21 15.27 9.47 8.47
C GLN A 21 14.78 10.48 7.39
N PRO A 22 14.89 11.80 7.63
CA PRO A 22 14.33 12.81 6.73
C PRO A 22 14.90 12.79 5.30
N GLN A 23 16.15 12.36 5.10
CA GLN A 23 16.86 12.52 3.81
C GLN A 23 16.79 13.98 3.31
N ASN A 24 16.15 14.24 2.17
CA ASN A 24 15.89 15.56 1.58
C ASN A 24 14.51 16.15 1.96
N LEU A 25 13.82 15.53 2.91
CA LEU A 25 12.51 15.93 3.43
C LEU A 25 12.68 16.57 4.81
N SER A 26 11.69 17.36 5.25
CA SER A 26 11.67 17.90 6.61
C SER A 26 10.24 18.04 7.09
N LEU A 27 9.93 17.60 8.32
CA LEU A 27 8.64 17.87 8.94
C LEU A 27 8.50 19.38 9.17
N ALA A 28 7.56 20.01 8.47
CA ALA A 28 7.35 21.45 8.49
C ALA A 28 6.27 21.86 9.51
N ALA A 29 5.23 21.06 9.68
CA ALA A 29 4.16 21.28 10.64
C ALA A 29 3.31 20.01 10.84
N ILE A 30 2.46 20.02 11.87
CA ILE A 30 1.43 19.02 12.11
C ILE A 30 0.05 19.69 12.06
N LEU A 31 -0.88 19.13 11.30
CA LEU A 31 -2.30 19.53 11.27
C LEU A 31 -3.15 18.45 11.96
N SER A 32 -3.98 18.81 12.94
CA SER A 32 -4.89 17.87 13.61
C SER A 32 -6.06 18.59 14.28
N THR A 33 -6.94 17.85 14.96
CA THR A 33 -8.02 18.42 15.78
C THR A 33 -7.55 19.05 17.10
N GLY A 34 -6.24 19.08 17.40
CA GLY A 34 -5.69 19.76 18.58
C GLY A 34 -5.71 18.96 19.89
N SER A 35 -5.76 17.63 19.81
CA SER A 35 -5.61 16.75 20.97
C SER A 35 -4.27 16.95 21.69
N GLN A 36 -4.22 16.62 22.99
CA GLN A 36 -2.99 16.70 23.79
C GLN A 36 -1.82 15.95 23.14
N ARG A 37 -2.07 14.75 22.62
CA ARG A 37 -1.07 13.95 21.89
C ARG A 37 -0.49 14.69 20.69
N SER A 38 -1.34 15.34 19.89
CA SER A 38 -0.85 16.08 18.71
C SER A 38 -0.03 17.32 19.05
N LYS A 39 -0.42 18.03 20.11
CA LYS A 39 0.36 19.17 20.64
C LYS A 39 1.71 18.72 21.21
N GLN A 40 1.75 17.55 21.86
CA GLN A 40 2.99 16.97 22.38
C GLN A 40 3.96 16.60 21.25
N TYR A 41 3.49 15.96 20.17
CA TYR A 41 4.35 15.68 19.00
C TYR A 41 4.97 16.96 18.43
N ALA A 42 4.16 18.00 18.23
CA ALA A 42 4.62 19.27 17.69
C ALA A 42 5.65 19.96 18.61
N ALA A 43 5.39 19.97 19.93
CA ALA A 43 6.31 20.55 20.91
C ALA A 43 7.64 19.78 21.00
N GLN A 44 7.60 18.44 21.00
CA GLN A 44 8.80 17.59 21.06
C GLN A 44 9.70 17.79 19.85
N LEU A 45 9.11 17.95 18.66
CA LEU A 45 9.83 18.13 17.40
C LEU A 45 10.05 19.60 17.05
N GLN A 46 9.60 20.52 17.89
CA GLN A 46 9.72 21.97 17.72
C GLN A 46 9.16 22.47 16.37
N VAL A 47 8.06 21.87 15.91
CA VAL A 47 7.35 22.27 14.69
C VAL A 47 6.00 22.93 15.02
N PRO A 48 5.50 23.84 14.18
CA PRO A 48 4.15 24.38 14.32
C PRO A 48 3.06 23.31 14.36
N HIS A 49 2.05 23.55 15.20
CA HIS A 49 0.81 22.81 15.21
C HIS A 49 -0.33 23.71 14.73
N PHE A 50 -1.07 23.24 13.74
CA PHE A 50 -2.25 23.91 13.21
C PHE A 50 -3.49 23.06 13.44
N THR A 51 -4.64 23.72 13.53
CA THR A 51 -5.95 23.05 13.60
C THR A 51 -6.80 23.23 12.36
N GLN A 52 -6.42 24.16 11.48
CA GLN A 52 -7.10 24.46 10.22
C GLN A 52 -6.06 24.71 9.13
N ILE A 53 -6.34 24.28 7.91
CA ILE A 53 -5.42 24.39 6.77
C ILE A 53 -5.14 25.86 6.39
N GLU A 54 -6.11 26.74 6.61
CA GLU A 54 -6.03 28.16 6.28
C GLU A 54 -4.98 28.89 7.13
N GLN A 55 -4.63 28.34 8.30
CA GLN A 55 -3.63 28.90 9.21
C GLN A 55 -2.20 28.70 8.69
N ILE A 56 -2.00 27.79 7.74
CA ILE A 56 -0.68 27.45 7.22
C ILE A 56 -0.22 28.54 6.24
N PRO A 57 0.89 29.25 6.50
CA PRO A 57 1.35 30.30 5.60
C PRO A 57 1.72 29.75 4.22
N ALA A 58 1.38 30.49 3.16
CA ALA A 58 1.69 30.08 1.79
C ALA A 58 3.21 29.88 1.57
N GLY A 59 3.58 28.85 0.80
CA GLY A 59 4.99 28.53 0.49
C GLY A 59 5.78 27.90 1.65
N THR A 60 5.14 27.57 2.78
CA THR A 60 5.82 26.91 3.92
C THR A 60 5.76 25.39 3.89
N VAL A 61 4.90 24.82 3.04
CA VAL A 61 4.68 23.38 2.89
C VAL A 61 4.68 23.05 1.40
N ASP A 62 5.43 22.01 1.03
CA ASP A 62 5.50 21.50 -0.35
C ASP A 62 4.59 20.26 -0.50
N ILE A 63 4.55 19.39 0.51
CA ILE A 63 3.82 18.12 0.51
C ILE A 63 2.93 18.02 1.75
N ALA A 64 1.69 17.53 1.61
CA ALA A 64 0.82 17.14 2.71
C ALA A 64 0.61 15.61 2.73
N CYS A 65 1.03 14.96 3.81
CA CYS A 65 0.68 13.58 4.13
C CYS A 65 -0.67 13.54 4.84
N ILE A 66 -1.69 13.00 4.18
CA ILE A 66 -3.04 12.89 4.72
C ILE A 66 -3.22 11.52 5.37
N ALA A 67 -3.01 11.46 6.70
CA ALA A 67 -3.17 10.25 7.51
C ALA A 67 -4.41 10.34 8.40
N VAL A 68 -5.52 10.76 7.80
CA VAL A 68 -6.86 10.88 8.40
C VAL A 68 -7.82 10.05 7.55
N ALA A 69 -8.55 9.14 8.18
CA ALA A 69 -9.49 8.26 7.47
C ALA A 69 -10.82 8.96 7.16
N GLY A 70 -11.54 8.42 6.17
CA GLY A 70 -12.90 8.85 5.83
C GLY A 70 -12.98 10.27 5.25
N GLU A 71 -14.19 10.84 5.29
CA GLU A 71 -14.52 12.13 4.66
C GLU A 71 -13.59 13.28 5.12
N GLY A 72 -13.21 13.31 6.40
CA GLY A 72 -12.30 14.34 6.92
C GLY A 72 -10.93 14.33 6.24
N GLY A 73 -10.40 13.15 5.91
CA GLY A 73 -9.17 13.04 5.12
C GLY A 73 -9.35 13.51 3.68
N GLN A 74 -10.47 13.15 3.06
CA GLN A 74 -10.79 13.54 1.69
C GLN A 74 -10.90 15.06 1.54
N GLN A 75 -11.62 15.71 2.46
CA GLN A 75 -11.74 17.17 2.50
C GLN A 75 -10.37 17.85 2.68
N LEU A 76 -9.52 17.33 3.57
CA LEU A 76 -8.16 17.85 3.77
C LEU A 76 -7.30 17.70 2.51
N ALA A 77 -7.37 16.57 1.81
CA ALA A 77 -6.66 16.37 0.54
C ALA A 77 -7.08 17.41 -0.50
N VAL A 78 -8.39 17.63 -0.66
CA VAL A 78 -8.96 18.63 -1.58
C VAL A 78 -8.52 20.05 -1.22
N GLN A 79 -8.55 20.40 0.06
CA GLN A 79 -8.10 21.72 0.53
C GLN A 79 -6.60 21.94 0.25
N CYS A 80 -5.76 20.92 0.46
CA CYS A 80 -4.32 21.00 0.16
C CYS A 80 -4.07 21.17 -1.34
N LEU A 81 -4.73 20.37 -2.18
CA LEU A 81 -4.58 20.45 -3.64
C LEU A 81 -5.04 21.81 -4.20
N ASN A 82 -6.15 22.37 -3.69
CA ASN A 82 -6.61 23.73 -4.04
C ASN A 82 -5.61 24.84 -3.67
N ARG A 83 -4.73 24.58 -2.70
CA ARG A 83 -3.68 25.51 -2.28
C ARG A 83 -2.36 25.31 -3.02
N GLY A 84 -2.30 24.43 -4.02
CA GLY A 84 -1.07 24.15 -4.75
C GLY A 84 -0.10 23.22 -4.00
N ILE A 85 -0.57 22.47 -3.00
CA ILE A 85 0.28 21.56 -2.20
C ILE A 85 0.17 20.14 -2.78
N HIS A 86 1.29 19.45 -2.98
CA HIS A 86 1.31 18.04 -3.39
C HIS A 86 0.75 17.16 -2.26
N VAL A 87 -0.01 16.11 -2.59
CA VAL A 87 -0.68 15.27 -1.59
C VAL A 87 -0.21 13.83 -1.69
N LEU A 88 0.14 13.25 -0.54
CA LEU A 88 0.27 11.81 -0.33
C LEU A 88 -0.85 11.38 0.62
N CYS A 89 -1.84 10.63 0.13
CA CYS A 89 -2.95 10.16 0.94
C CYS A 89 -2.70 8.74 1.45
N GLU A 90 -2.97 8.46 2.72
CA GLU A 90 -2.94 7.09 3.23
C GLU A 90 -4.10 6.28 2.66
N HIS A 91 -3.84 5.03 2.28
CA HIS A 91 -4.88 4.09 1.88
C HIS A 91 -5.84 3.74 3.04
N PRO A 92 -7.04 3.18 2.75
CA PRO A 92 -7.66 3.07 1.44
C PRO A 92 -8.28 4.38 0.96
N VAL A 93 -8.37 4.56 -0.36
CA VAL A 93 -9.05 5.69 -0.99
C VAL A 93 -9.98 5.15 -2.07
N GLY A 94 -11.25 5.55 -2.03
CA GLY A 94 -12.28 5.10 -2.98
C GLY A 94 -12.13 5.70 -4.38
N GLU A 95 -12.76 5.07 -5.39
CA GLU A 95 -12.54 5.38 -6.80
C GLU A 95 -12.90 6.84 -7.12
N GLU A 96 -14.07 7.29 -6.68
CA GLU A 96 -14.57 8.65 -6.94
C GLU A 96 -13.61 9.71 -6.37
N VAL A 97 -13.12 9.49 -5.15
CA VAL A 97 -12.18 10.39 -4.48
C VAL A 97 -10.85 10.44 -5.21
N VAL A 98 -10.33 9.29 -5.63
CA VAL A 98 -9.08 9.21 -6.41
C VAL A 98 -9.23 10.00 -7.71
N ARG A 99 -10.33 9.79 -8.47
CA ARG A 99 -10.58 10.52 -9.73
C ARG A 99 -10.62 12.03 -9.49
N TYR A 100 -11.41 12.47 -8.53
CA TYR A 100 -11.54 13.89 -8.21
C TYR A 100 -10.22 14.52 -7.78
N ALA A 101 -9.45 13.84 -6.92
CA ALA A 101 -8.17 14.33 -6.45
C ALA A 101 -7.12 14.41 -7.59
N LEU A 102 -7.10 13.46 -8.52
CA LEU A 102 -6.22 13.48 -9.69
C LEU A 102 -6.56 14.63 -10.65
N GLU A 103 -7.85 14.86 -10.92
CA GLU A 103 -8.33 15.99 -11.72
C GLU A 103 -7.94 17.32 -11.07
N LEU A 104 -8.16 17.43 -9.76
CA LEU A 104 -7.85 18.63 -9.00
C LEU A 104 -6.34 18.88 -8.91
N ALA A 105 -5.53 17.83 -8.74
CA ALA A 105 -4.08 17.94 -8.75
C ALA A 105 -3.59 18.45 -10.12
N THR A 106 -4.11 17.91 -11.21
CA THR A 106 -3.78 18.34 -12.57
C THR A 106 -4.14 19.82 -12.78
N LYS A 107 -5.35 20.22 -12.39
CA LYS A 107 -5.83 21.60 -12.51
C LYS A 107 -4.95 22.62 -11.77
N ASN A 108 -4.41 22.24 -10.61
CA ASN A 108 -3.62 23.13 -9.75
C ASN A 108 -2.10 22.95 -9.92
N GLY A 109 -1.64 22.14 -10.87
CA GLY A 109 -0.20 21.90 -11.08
C GLY A 109 0.47 21.08 -9.96
N CYS A 110 -0.31 20.27 -9.24
CA CYS A 110 0.13 19.43 -8.13
C CYS A 110 0.25 17.96 -8.53
N ARG A 111 0.67 17.15 -7.55
CA ARG A 111 0.67 15.70 -7.62
C ARG A 111 -0.22 15.15 -6.51
N PHE A 112 -0.95 14.09 -6.82
CA PHE A 112 -1.74 13.33 -5.86
C PHE A 112 -1.30 11.87 -5.94
N HIS A 113 -0.77 11.35 -4.84
CA HIS A 113 -0.36 9.96 -4.68
C HIS A 113 -1.16 9.30 -3.57
N VAL A 114 -1.26 7.97 -3.61
CA VAL A 114 -1.82 7.15 -2.53
C VAL A 114 -0.73 6.22 -2.00
N ASN A 115 -0.49 6.25 -0.69
CA ASN A 115 0.41 5.32 -0.02
C ASN A 115 -0.35 4.06 0.42
N ALA A 116 -0.17 2.96 -0.32
CA ALA A 116 -0.61 1.62 0.07
C ALA A 116 0.35 0.93 1.06
N HIS A 117 1.47 1.60 1.40
CA HIS A 117 2.43 1.30 2.45
C HIS A 117 3.27 0.02 2.25
N PHE A 118 2.64 -1.14 2.10
CA PHE A 118 3.30 -2.41 2.37
C PHE A 118 4.17 -2.93 1.23
N ALA A 119 3.83 -2.63 -0.02
CA ALA A 119 4.61 -3.05 -1.18
C ALA A 119 6.03 -2.42 -1.24
N ASP A 120 6.31 -1.41 -0.41
CA ASP A 120 7.61 -0.74 -0.31
C ASP A 120 8.51 -1.29 0.82
N LEU A 121 8.09 -2.34 1.52
CA LEU A 121 8.94 -3.05 2.48
C LEU A 121 10.01 -3.88 1.77
N GLY A 122 11.07 -4.21 2.50
CA GLY A 122 12.20 -4.97 1.96
C GLY A 122 11.81 -6.34 1.39
N ALA A 123 10.93 -7.08 2.05
CA ALA A 123 10.51 -8.40 1.58
C ALA A 123 9.65 -8.35 0.30
N PRO A 124 8.61 -7.51 0.18
CA PRO A 124 7.93 -7.28 -1.10
C PRO A 124 8.86 -6.82 -2.22
N GLN A 125 9.82 -5.93 -1.95
CA GLN A 125 10.82 -5.52 -2.95
C GLN A 125 11.70 -6.70 -3.42
N ALA A 126 12.15 -7.56 -2.49
CA ALA A 126 12.87 -8.78 -2.82
C ALA A 126 11.99 -9.77 -3.62
N PHE A 127 10.70 -9.86 -3.30
CA PHE A 127 9.72 -10.66 -4.06
C PHE A 127 9.61 -10.18 -5.51
N TYR A 128 9.50 -8.87 -5.77
CA TYR A 128 9.46 -8.34 -7.14
C TYR A 128 10.75 -8.60 -7.93
N GLN A 129 11.92 -8.46 -7.29
CA GLN A 129 13.20 -8.80 -7.92
C GLN A 129 13.29 -10.28 -8.30
N ALA A 130 12.76 -11.16 -7.44
CA ALA A 130 12.70 -12.59 -7.71
C ALA A 130 11.70 -12.94 -8.83
N ILE A 131 10.54 -12.27 -8.89
CA ILE A 131 9.61 -12.38 -10.04
C ILE A 131 10.31 -12.00 -11.33
N ALA A 132 10.99 -10.85 -11.36
CA ALA A 132 11.69 -10.37 -12.54
C ALA A 132 12.76 -11.37 -13.01
N THR A 133 13.48 -11.99 -12.07
CA THR A 133 14.48 -13.02 -12.36
C THR A 133 13.86 -14.30 -12.90
N ALA A 134 12.82 -14.84 -12.25
CA ALA A 134 12.12 -16.05 -12.70
C ALA A 134 11.47 -15.86 -14.08
N SER A 135 10.92 -14.66 -14.33
CA SER A 135 10.27 -14.31 -15.61
C SER A 135 11.22 -14.34 -16.81
N GLN A 136 12.54 -14.32 -16.60
CA GLN A 136 13.52 -14.47 -17.70
C GLN A 136 13.49 -15.86 -18.34
N GLN A 137 13.07 -16.90 -17.62
CA GLN A 137 13.01 -18.26 -18.14
C GLN A 137 11.64 -18.60 -18.73
N ALA A 138 10.56 -18.19 -18.06
CA ALA A 138 9.19 -18.41 -18.50
C ALA A 138 8.24 -17.42 -17.79
N PRO A 139 7.09 -17.07 -18.39
CA PRO A 139 6.12 -16.18 -17.74
C PRO A 139 5.52 -16.82 -16.48
N CYS A 140 5.07 -15.98 -15.55
CA CYS A 140 4.26 -16.41 -14.42
C CYS A 140 2.92 -16.97 -14.93
N MET A 141 2.49 -18.11 -14.39
CA MET A 141 1.25 -18.78 -14.79
C MET A 141 0.08 -18.43 -13.88
N HIS A 142 0.34 -18.16 -12.60
CA HIS A 142 -0.69 -17.96 -11.59
C HIS A 142 -0.15 -17.22 -10.36
N PHE A 143 -0.99 -16.41 -9.74
CA PHE A 143 -0.72 -15.80 -8.44
C PHE A 143 -1.74 -16.27 -7.40
N ASP A 144 -1.32 -16.49 -6.15
CA ASP A 144 -2.24 -16.57 -5.02
C ASP A 144 -2.04 -15.36 -4.10
N LEU A 145 -3.13 -14.72 -3.70
CA LEU A 145 -3.14 -13.58 -2.78
C LEU A 145 -4.02 -13.91 -1.56
N ASN A 146 -3.41 -13.94 -0.38
CA ASN A 146 -4.14 -14.10 0.88
C ASN A 146 -4.06 -12.81 1.69
N VAL A 147 -5.23 -12.28 2.05
CA VAL A 147 -5.41 -11.01 2.77
C VAL A 147 -6.53 -11.08 3.81
N ASN A 148 -6.65 -10.06 4.64
CA ASN A 148 -7.84 -9.80 5.45
C ASN A 148 -8.51 -8.49 4.97
N LEU A 149 -9.68 -8.17 5.50
CA LEU A 149 -10.42 -6.95 5.11
C LEU A 149 -9.60 -5.65 5.27
N ARG A 150 -8.73 -5.56 6.29
CA ARG A 150 -7.86 -4.39 6.54
C ARG A 150 -6.67 -4.32 5.57
N THR A 151 -6.14 -5.46 5.14
CA THR A 151 -4.99 -5.54 4.23
C THR A 151 -5.39 -5.75 2.78
N LEU A 152 -6.69 -5.78 2.47
CA LEU A 152 -7.19 -6.02 1.11
C LEU A 152 -6.67 -4.97 0.13
N TYR A 153 -6.77 -3.67 0.45
CA TYR A 153 -6.31 -2.60 -0.45
C TYR A 153 -4.80 -2.73 -0.76
N SER A 154 -3.99 -2.90 0.29
CA SER A 154 -2.54 -2.99 0.16
C SER A 154 -2.06 -4.32 -0.41
N GLY A 155 -2.80 -5.41 -0.23
CA GLY A 155 -2.54 -6.67 -0.91
C GLY A 155 -2.89 -6.62 -2.40
N LEU A 156 -3.96 -5.92 -2.78
CA LEU A 156 -4.27 -5.66 -4.19
C LEU A 156 -3.23 -4.73 -4.83
N ASP A 157 -2.67 -3.75 -4.10
CA ASP A 157 -1.50 -3.00 -4.58
C ASP A 157 -0.29 -3.91 -4.77
N LEU A 158 -0.01 -4.78 -3.80
CA LEU A 158 1.12 -5.70 -3.89
C LEU A 158 1.01 -6.59 -5.14
N LEU A 159 -0.17 -7.14 -5.40
CA LEU A 159 -0.50 -7.89 -6.61
C LEU A 159 -0.38 -7.02 -7.87
N GLY A 160 -0.93 -5.81 -7.86
CA GLY A 160 -0.88 -4.89 -8.99
C GLY A 160 0.53 -4.56 -9.44
N ARG A 161 1.45 -4.34 -8.50
CA ARG A 161 2.87 -4.13 -8.79
C ARG A 161 3.55 -5.40 -9.31
N ALA A 162 3.13 -6.59 -8.87
CA ALA A 162 3.63 -7.85 -9.42
C ALA A 162 3.16 -8.08 -10.87
N LEU A 163 1.93 -7.69 -11.20
CA LEU A 163 1.35 -7.76 -12.54
C LEU A 163 1.83 -6.64 -13.47
N GLY A 164 2.28 -5.52 -12.91
CA GLY A 164 2.66 -4.30 -13.63
C GLY A 164 1.47 -3.41 -14.03
N SER A 165 0.24 -3.89 -13.90
CA SER A 165 -0.98 -3.12 -14.12
C SER A 165 -2.18 -3.74 -13.41
N LEU A 166 -3.15 -2.91 -13.03
CA LEU A 166 -4.47 -3.30 -12.53
C LEU A 166 -5.61 -2.98 -13.53
N SER A 167 -5.26 -2.70 -14.79
CA SER A 167 -6.25 -2.50 -15.85
C SER A 167 -6.89 -3.83 -16.26
N ASN A 168 -8.20 -3.82 -16.55
CA ASN A 168 -8.94 -4.95 -17.12
C ASN A 168 -8.96 -6.22 -16.26
N ILE A 169 -8.91 -6.07 -14.93
CA ILE A 169 -9.08 -7.19 -14.00
C ILE A 169 -10.58 -7.46 -13.81
N GLY A 170 -11.01 -8.67 -14.16
CA GLY A 170 -12.32 -9.20 -13.83
C GLY A 170 -12.34 -9.83 -12.44
N LEU A 171 -13.49 -9.75 -11.77
CA LEU A 171 -13.73 -10.38 -10.48
C LEU A 171 -14.79 -11.48 -10.65
N VAL A 172 -14.41 -12.72 -10.32
CA VAL A 172 -15.31 -13.88 -10.36
C VAL A 172 -15.44 -14.42 -8.93
N PRO A 173 -16.60 -14.23 -8.26
CA PRO A 173 -16.85 -14.84 -6.97
C PRO A 173 -16.83 -16.37 -7.09
N ALA A 174 -16.37 -17.08 -6.07
CA ALA A 174 -16.56 -18.53 -6.03
C ALA A 174 -18.06 -18.88 -6.08
N THR A 175 -18.42 -19.94 -6.79
CA THR A 175 -19.78 -20.51 -6.75
C THR A 175 -20.07 -20.99 -5.34
N GLN A 176 -20.77 -20.19 -4.55
CA GLN A 176 -21.22 -20.57 -3.24
C GLN A 176 -22.39 -21.59 -3.36
N ILE A 177 -22.20 -22.77 -2.78
CA ILE A 177 -23.25 -23.81 -2.68
C ILE A 177 -24.25 -23.44 -1.56
N ASP A 178 -23.83 -22.64 -0.58
CA ASP A 178 -24.61 -22.23 0.57
C ASP A 178 -24.56 -20.71 0.75
N LYS A 179 -25.65 -20.08 1.21
CA LYS A 179 -25.79 -18.60 1.31
C LYS A 179 -25.12 -18.02 2.57
N THR A 180 -24.42 -18.83 3.35
CA THR A 180 -23.81 -18.39 4.61
C THR A 180 -22.38 -17.88 4.38
N LYS A 181 -22.07 -16.68 4.88
CA LYS A 181 -20.73 -16.09 4.80
C LYS A 181 -19.71 -16.95 5.55
N GLY A 182 -18.64 -17.32 4.85
CA GLY A 182 -17.51 -18.01 5.44
C GLY A 182 -16.60 -17.05 6.22
N LEU A 183 -15.90 -17.57 7.24
CA LEU A 183 -14.80 -16.85 7.89
C LEU A 183 -13.66 -16.55 6.90
N PHE A 184 -13.53 -17.38 5.87
CA PHE A 184 -12.64 -17.20 4.75
C PHE A 184 -13.44 -17.30 3.45
N GLU A 185 -13.31 -16.31 2.58
CA GLU A 185 -13.97 -16.25 1.29
C GLU A 185 -12.93 -16.36 0.18
N THR A 186 -13.24 -17.14 -0.86
CA THR A 186 -12.37 -17.32 -2.02
C THR A 186 -12.97 -16.60 -3.23
N LEU A 187 -12.14 -15.86 -3.95
CA LEU A 187 -12.48 -15.19 -5.20
C LEU A 187 -11.42 -15.51 -6.24
N GLN A 188 -11.77 -15.38 -7.51
CA GLN A 188 -10.82 -15.42 -8.60
C GLN A 188 -10.76 -14.04 -9.26
N LEU A 189 -9.54 -13.53 -9.45
CA LEU A 189 -9.30 -12.39 -10.31
C LEU A 189 -8.81 -12.90 -11.66
N THR A 190 -9.39 -12.40 -12.74
CA THR A 190 -9.08 -12.84 -14.10
C THR A 190 -8.57 -11.66 -14.92
N GLY A 191 -7.54 -11.90 -15.70
CA GLY A 191 -7.05 -10.97 -16.72
C GLY A 191 -6.76 -11.71 -18.02
N PRO A 192 -6.42 -10.99 -19.11
CA PRO A 192 -6.12 -11.61 -20.39
C PRO A 192 -4.95 -12.61 -20.31
N GLU A 193 -3.98 -12.36 -19.44
CA GLU A 193 -2.72 -13.11 -19.37
C GLU A 193 -2.43 -13.71 -17.99
N PHE A 194 -3.36 -13.59 -17.04
CA PHE A 194 -3.14 -14.08 -15.68
C PHE A 194 -4.43 -14.59 -15.02
N SER A 195 -4.24 -15.49 -14.07
CA SER A 195 -5.26 -15.91 -13.10
C SER A 195 -4.71 -15.67 -11.70
N VAL A 196 -5.58 -15.20 -10.80
CA VAL A 196 -5.26 -15.01 -9.39
C VAL A 196 -6.30 -15.70 -8.53
N SER A 197 -5.86 -16.53 -7.60
CA SER A 197 -6.72 -16.98 -6.49
C SER A 197 -6.60 -15.98 -5.35
N LEU A 198 -7.72 -15.45 -4.86
CA LEU A 198 -7.75 -14.56 -3.71
C LEU A 198 -8.46 -15.26 -2.55
N LEU A 199 -7.78 -15.39 -1.41
CA LEU A 199 -8.37 -15.81 -0.14
C LEU A 199 -8.46 -14.61 0.80
N CYS A 200 -9.67 -14.25 1.21
CA CYS A 200 -9.87 -13.19 2.18
C CYS A 200 -10.36 -13.76 3.51
N GLN A 201 -9.65 -13.47 4.61
CA GLN A 201 -10.24 -13.57 5.95
C GLN A 201 -11.35 -12.51 6.06
N ASN A 202 -12.61 -12.95 6.14
CA ASN A 202 -13.80 -12.10 5.98
C ASN A 202 -14.51 -11.80 7.31
N PHE A 203 -13.74 -11.52 8.36
CA PHE A 203 -14.24 -11.03 9.64
C PHE A 203 -13.27 -10.02 10.23
N ALA A 204 -13.80 -9.11 11.05
CA ALA A 204 -13.05 -8.08 11.75
C ALA A 204 -13.48 -8.02 13.22
N SER A 205 -12.59 -7.50 14.07
CA SER A 205 -12.90 -7.18 15.46
C SER A 205 -13.88 -6.00 15.51
N GLN A 206 -14.64 -5.91 16.60
CA GLN A 206 -15.54 -4.77 16.83
C GLN A 206 -14.79 -3.43 16.86
N HIS A 207 -13.55 -3.45 17.34
CA HIS A 207 -12.64 -2.31 17.36
C HIS A 207 -11.55 -2.48 16.32
N ASP A 208 -11.08 -1.37 15.75
CA ASP A 208 -9.98 -1.35 14.78
C ASP A 208 -8.60 -1.44 15.48
N ASP A 209 -8.38 -2.51 16.25
CA ASP A 209 -7.16 -2.75 17.04
C ASP A 209 -6.28 -3.88 16.47
N GLY A 210 -6.76 -4.56 15.43
CA GLY A 210 -6.05 -5.66 14.77
C GLY A 210 -6.14 -7.00 15.51
N SER A 211 -6.89 -7.08 16.61
CA SER A 211 -7.03 -8.29 17.44
C SER A 211 -7.62 -9.49 16.69
N ALA A 212 -8.40 -9.24 15.63
CA ALA A 212 -8.96 -10.28 14.76
C ALA A 212 -8.17 -10.48 13.46
N THR A 213 -6.83 -10.43 13.50
CA THR A 213 -5.98 -10.59 12.31
C THR A 213 -5.19 -11.90 12.39
N LEU A 214 -5.58 -12.92 11.61
CA LEU A 214 -4.85 -14.20 11.55
C LEU A 214 -3.81 -14.23 10.42
N LEU A 215 -4.02 -13.43 9.38
CA LEU A 215 -3.09 -13.29 8.25
C LEU A 215 -3.10 -11.83 7.76
N ASN A 216 -1.95 -11.29 7.35
CA ASN A 216 -1.88 -9.95 6.74
C ASN A 216 -1.73 -10.03 5.22
N HIS A 217 -0.53 -10.31 4.72
CA HIS A 217 -0.24 -10.42 3.29
C HIS A 217 0.54 -11.70 3.04
N ARG A 218 0.04 -12.58 2.18
CA ARG A 218 0.81 -13.69 1.66
C ARG A 218 0.57 -13.79 0.16
N VAL A 219 1.64 -13.84 -0.61
CA VAL A 219 1.57 -13.80 -2.08
C VAL A 219 2.46 -14.88 -2.67
N SER A 220 1.92 -15.67 -3.58
CA SER A 220 2.71 -16.63 -4.38
C SER A 220 2.73 -16.20 -5.85
N ALA A 221 3.79 -16.58 -6.55
CA ALA A 221 3.87 -16.52 -8.00
C ALA A 221 4.37 -17.87 -8.53
N THR A 222 3.56 -18.50 -9.37
CA THR A 222 3.79 -19.86 -9.86
C THR A 222 4.32 -19.81 -11.29
N PHE A 223 5.50 -20.38 -11.51
CA PHE A 223 6.17 -20.51 -12.80
C PHE A 223 6.29 -21.99 -13.18
N PRO A 224 6.51 -22.33 -14.48
CA PRO A 224 6.74 -23.72 -14.88
C PRO A 224 7.93 -24.38 -14.15
N HIS A 225 8.92 -23.56 -13.79
CA HIS A 225 10.19 -23.99 -13.20
C HIS A 225 10.29 -23.75 -11.69
N GLY A 226 9.24 -23.25 -11.03
CA GLY A 226 9.22 -23.10 -9.57
C GLY A 226 8.16 -22.15 -9.06
N ASN A 227 8.10 -22.02 -7.73
CA ASN A 227 7.12 -21.22 -7.02
C ASN A 227 7.85 -20.24 -6.11
N LEU A 228 7.50 -18.97 -6.23
CA LEU A 228 7.94 -17.93 -5.31
C LEU A 228 6.85 -17.71 -4.26
N LEU A 229 7.24 -17.50 -2.99
CA LEU A 229 6.31 -17.24 -1.89
C LEU A 229 6.83 -16.11 -1.01
N LEU A 230 6.08 -15.01 -0.93
CA LEU A 230 6.14 -14.05 0.15
C LEU A 230 5.23 -14.56 1.29
N CYS A 231 5.83 -15.00 2.39
CA CYS A 231 5.12 -15.68 3.48
C CYS A 231 4.26 -14.76 4.34
N GLU A 232 4.70 -13.52 4.53
CA GLU A 232 4.07 -12.47 5.35
C GLU A 232 4.44 -11.10 4.75
N THR A 233 3.79 -10.03 5.20
CA THR A 233 4.05 -8.62 4.91
C THR A 233 5.53 -8.24 4.97
N ALA A 234 6.23 -8.69 6.01
CA ALA A 234 7.65 -8.43 6.22
C ALA A 234 8.54 -9.61 5.79
N GLY A 235 7.99 -10.56 5.04
CA GLY A 235 8.67 -11.76 4.61
C GLY A 235 8.63 -12.89 5.64
N PRO A 236 9.50 -13.90 5.49
CA PRO A 236 10.52 -14.05 4.44
C PRO A 236 9.94 -14.31 3.04
N VAL A 237 10.83 -14.26 2.03
CA VAL A 237 10.57 -14.70 0.65
C VAL A 237 11.31 -16.00 0.38
N PHE A 238 10.63 -16.99 -0.19
CA PHE A 238 11.18 -18.30 -0.56
C PHE A 238 10.99 -18.62 -2.03
N TRP A 239 11.95 -19.36 -2.60
CA TRP A 239 11.82 -19.98 -3.91
C TRP A 239 11.86 -21.50 -3.79
N PHE A 240 10.88 -22.16 -4.39
CA PHE A 240 10.72 -23.60 -4.45
C PHE A 240 10.79 -24.06 -5.91
N PRO A 241 11.90 -24.62 -6.39
CA PRO A 241 11.98 -25.10 -7.76
C PRO A 241 10.95 -26.18 -8.08
N SER A 242 10.52 -26.22 -9.34
CA SER A 242 9.58 -27.23 -9.80
C SER A 242 10.30 -28.57 -10.01
N PRO A 243 9.77 -29.68 -9.46
CA PRO A 243 10.27 -31.02 -9.75
C PRO A 243 10.20 -31.41 -11.23
N VAL A 244 9.40 -30.70 -12.04
CA VAL A 244 9.32 -30.93 -13.49
C VAL A 244 10.54 -30.36 -14.21
N SER A 245 11.07 -29.24 -13.73
CA SER A 245 12.25 -28.57 -14.31
C SER A 245 13.58 -29.01 -13.70
N MET A 246 13.54 -29.74 -12.58
CA MET A 246 14.73 -30.28 -11.91
C MET A 246 14.64 -31.80 -11.82
N SER A 247 15.65 -32.51 -12.34
CA SER A 247 15.74 -33.95 -12.09
C SER A 247 15.80 -34.21 -10.58
N ALA A 248 15.29 -35.34 -10.12
CA ALA A 248 15.31 -35.70 -8.69
C ALA A 248 16.71 -35.63 -8.05
N GLU A 249 17.75 -35.87 -8.86
CA GLU A 249 19.17 -35.80 -8.48
C GLU A 249 19.68 -34.35 -8.27
N THR A 250 18.96 -33.36 -8.78
CA THR A 250 19.35 -31.94 -8.73
C THR A 250 18.44 -31.07 -7.88
N TRP A 251 17.44 -31.64 -7.18
CA TRP A 251 16.53 -30.86 -6.34
C TRP A 251 17.29 -29.98 -5.34
N GLN A 252 17.08 -28.68 -5.45
CA GLN A 252 17.57 -27.68 -4.50
C GLN A 252 16.40 -26.82 -4.08
N SER A 253 16.41 -26.30 -2.86
CA SER A 253 15.50 -25.23 -2.42
C SER A 253 16.36 -24.05 -2.01
N TYR A 254 16.02 -22.83 -2.41
CA TYR A 254 16.76 -21.66 -1.95
C TYR A 254 16.22 -21.21 -0.60
N LEU A 255 17.10 -21.22 0.40
CA LEU A 255 16.83 -20.74 1.76
C LEU A 255 16.65 -19.21 1.77
N PRO A 256 15.91 -18.66 2.75
CA PRO A 256 15.27 -17.35 2.61
C PRO A 256 16.28 -16.20 2.60
N VAL A 257 15.87 -15.07 2.00
CA VAL A 257 16.61 -13.79 2.03
C VAL A 257 16.76 -13.25 3.46
N GLN A 258 15.96 -13.76 4.41
CA GLN A 258 16.07 -13.46 5.84
C GLN A 258 15.66 -14.69 6.67
N VAL A 259 16.62 -15.25 7.43
CA VAL A 259 16.39 -16.40 8.34
C VAL A 259 16.10 -15.93 9.78
N GLU A 260 16.63 -14.76 10.16
CA GLU A 260 16.52 -14.24 11.53
C GLU A 260 15.21 -13.46 11.78
N PRO A 261 14.53 -13.69 12.92
CA PRO A 261 13.31 -12.98 13.26
C PRO A 261 13.58 -11.48 13.44
N SER A 262 12.70 -10.64 12.87
CA SER A 262 12.72 -9.20 13.13
C SER A 262 11.96 -8.89 14.41
N ASN A 263 12.59 -8.12 15.31
CA ASN A 263 11.89 -7.59 16.48
C ASN A 263 10.97 -6.40 16.09
N GLN A 264 10.13 -5.97 17.03
CA GLN A 264 9.17 -4.87 16.80
C GLN A 264 9.85 -3.59 16.30
N TYR A 265 11.03 -3.23 16.85
CA TYR A 265 11.75 -2.03 16.46
C TYR A 265 12.19 -2.09 14.99
N GLN A 266 12.74 -3.23 14.55
CA GLN A 266 13.15 -3.45 13.16
C GLN A 266 11.95 -3.40 12.21
N LEU A 267 10.81 -4.00 12.59
CA LEU A 267 9.57 -3.95 11.80
C LEU A 267 9.05 -2.50 11.67
N MET A 268 9.10 -1.72 12.76
CA MET A 268 8.71 -0.31 12.73
C MET A 268 9.65 0.53 11.85
N GLN A 269 10.96 0.24 11.89
CA GLN A 269 11.94 0.91 11.04
C GLN A 269 11.71 0.61 9.55
N GLN A 270 11.38 -0.62 9.19
CA GLN A 270 11.03 -0.95 7.79
C GLN A 270 9.81 -0.15 7.31
N ARG A 271 8.81 0.05 8.18
CA ARG A 271 7.65 0.88 7.87
C ARG A 271 8.00 2.36 7.72
N ASP A 272 8.94 2.86 8.51
CA ASP A 272 9.42 4.23 8.38
C ASP A 272 10.14 4.44 7.05
N ILE A 273 11.00 3.49 6.66
CA ILE A 273 11.68 3.49 5.36
C ILE A 273 10.65 3.49 4.22
N ALA A 274 9.57 2.71 4.33
CA ALA A 274 8.51 2.70 3.33
C ALA A 274 7.76 4.04 3.22
N ASN A 275 7.48 4.70 4.35
CA ASN A 275 6.89 6.04 4.35
C ASN A 275 7.80 7.08 3.66
N ILE A 276 9.11 7.04 3.94
CA ILE A 276 10.09 7.91 3.29
C ILE A 276 10.20 7.58 1.80
N SER A 277 10.15 6.30 1.42
CA SER A 277 10.12 5.87 0.01
C SER A 277 8.90 6.45 -0.73
N ALA A 278 7.70 6.35 -0.15
CA ALA A 278 6.49 6.91 -0.75
C ALA A 278 6.56 8.43 -0.95
N LEU A 279 7.10 9.15 0.04
CA LEU A 279 7.36 10.59 -0.07
C LEU A 279 8.38 10.90 -1.17
N ASN A 280 9.49 10.16 -1.25
CA ASN A 280 10.49 10.37 -2.28
C ASN A 280 9.98 10.05 -3.69
N LYS A 281 9.09 9.06 -3.85
CA LYS A 281 8.40 8.81 -5.12
C LYS A 281 7.52 9.99 -5.52
N LEU A 282 6.82 10.61 -4.57
CA LEU A 282 6.08 11.86 -4.83
C LEU A 282 7.03 13.00 -5.24
N VAL A 283 8.19 13.14 -4.59
CA VAL A 283 9.20 14.12 -5.00
C VAL A 283 9.68 13.85 -6.43
N THR A 284 9.96 12.60 -6.75
CA THR A 284 10.40 12.18 -8.10
C THR A 284 9.33 12.48 -9.14
N SER A 285 8.05 12.23 -8.85
CA SER A 285 6.96 12.49 -9.80
C SER A 285 6.71 13.97 -10.07
N ILE A 286 7.21 14.88 -9.23
CA ILE A 286 7.14 16.32 -9.50
C ILE A 286 8.01 16.67 -10.72
N SER A 287 9.24 16.17 -10.78
CA SER A 287 10.16 16.39 -11.91
C SER A 287 9.95 15.41 -13.06
N GLU A 288 9.54 14.18 -12.76
CA GLU A 288 9.38 13.08 -13.73
C GLU A 288 7.97 12.48 -13.62
N PRO A 289 6.95 13.12 -14.24
CA PRO A 289 5.53 12.82 -13.97
C PRO A 289 5.13 11.34 -14.17
N ASN A 290 5.84 10.65 -15.06
CA ASN A 290 5.52 9.28 -15.48
C ASN A 290 6.47 8.23 -14.87
N ALA A 291 7.38 8.62 -13.97
CA ALA A 291 8.42 7.72 -13.44
C ALA A 291 7.86 6.65 -12.49
N ILE A 292 6.73 6.93 -11.82
CA ILE A 292 6.17 6.05 -10.79
C ILE A 292 4.89 5.43 -11.33
N ILE A 293 4.98 4.17 -11.78
CA ILE A 293 3.90 3.45 -12.47
C ILE A 293 2.69 3.29 -11.55
N GLU A 294 2.93 2.87 -10.30
CA GLU A 294 1.90 2.62 -9.29
C GLU A 294 1.20 3.89 -8.77
N GLN A 295 1.59 5.07 -9.26
CA GLN A 295 0.99 6.35 -8.94
C GLN A 295 0.40 7.04 -10.18
N GLN A 296 0.40 6.36 -11.33
CA GLN A 296 -0.28 6.85 -12.53
C GLN A 296 -1.81 6.78 -12.37
N PRO A 297 -2.56 7.68 -13.02
CA PRO A 297 -4.02 7.73 -12.91
C PRO A 297 -4.72 6.38 -13.12
N ASP A 298 -4.38 5.68 -14.20
CA ASP A 298 -5.01 4.39 -14.55
C ASP A 298 -4.75 3.32 -13.48
N TYR A 299 -3.56 3.30 -12.88
CA TYR A 299 -3.23 2.37 -11.82
C TYR A 299 -4.01 2.67 -10.54
N LEU A 300 -3.99 3.93 -10.07
CA LEU A 300 -4.67 4.32 -8.83
C LEU A 300 -6.19 4.14 -8.93
N ILE A 301 -6.78 4.49 -10.07
CA ILE A 301 -8.20 4.29 -10.35
C ILE A 301 -8.52 2.79 -10.41
N GLY A 302 -7.69 2.01 -11.11
CA GLY A 302 -7.84 0.56 -11.21
C GLY A 302 -7.78 -0.13 -9.85
N LEU A 303 -6.84 0.25 -9.00
CA LEU A 303 -6.68 -0.26 -7.63
C LEU A 303 -7.90 0.08 -6.76
N ALA A 304 -8.30 1.35 -6.73
CA ALA A 304 -9.43 1.78 -5.92
C ALA A 304 -10.73 1.07 -6.34
N LYS A 305 -10.98 0.98 -7.66
CA LYS A 305 -12.13 0.28 -8.23
C LYS A 305 -12.11 -1.20 -7.88
N LEU A 306 -10.97 -1.89 -8.06
CA LEU A 306 -10.85 -3.32 -7.77
C LEU A 306 -11.07 -3.59 -6.28
N TRP A 307 -10.54 -2.73 -5.40
CA TRP A 307 -10.77 -2.81 -3.97
C TRP A 307 -12.25 -2.67 -3.61
N GLU A 308 -12.94 -1.62 -4.10
CA GLU A 308 -14.36 -1.41 -3.83
C GLU A 308 -15.23 -2.57 -4.35
N GLN A 309 -14.96 -3.06 -5.56
CA GLN A 309 -15.67 -4.20 -6.13
C GLN A 309 -15.47 -5.49 -5.32
N THR A 310 -14.23 -5.76 -4.92
CA THR A 310 -13.88 -6.94 -4.13
C THR A 310 -14.52 -6.88 -2.76
N LEU A 311 -14.43 -5.72 -2.09
CA LEU A 311 -15.05 -5.48 -0.80
C LEU A 311 -16.58 -5.61 -0.87
N ALA A 312 -17.19 -5.06 -1.92
CA ALA A 312 -18.63 -5.18 -2.14
C ALA A 312 -19.06 -6.65 -2.26
N VAL A 313 -18.31 -7.49 -2.98
CA VAL A 313 -18.59 -8.93 -3.08
C VAL A 313 -18.43 -9.63 -1.73
N LEU A 314 -17.34 -9.35 -1.00
CA LEU A 314 -17.05 -9.94 0.30
C LEU A 314 -18.09 -9.58 1.37
N GLN A 315 -18.68 -8.38 1.26
CA GLN A 315 -19.58 -7.83 2.27
C GLN A 315 -21.07 -7.93 1.93
N ARG A 316 -21.48 -8.48 0.76
CA ARG A 316 -22.91 -8.65 0.38
C ARG A 316 -23.74 -9.28 1.50
N GLU A 317 -24.77 -8.60 1.99
CA GLU A 317 -25.71 -9.15 2.97
C GLU A 317 -26.51 -10.35 2.45
#